data_AF-A0A198YIH8-F1
#
_entry.id   AF-A0A198YIH8-F1
#
_cell.length_a   1.000
_cell.length_b   1.000
_cell.length_c   1.000
_cell.angle_alpha   90.00
_cell.angle_beta   90.00
_cell.angle_gamma   90.00
#
_symmetry.space_group_name_H-M   'P 1'
#
loop_
_entity.id
_entity.type
_entity.pdbx_description
1 polymer ?
#
loop_
_entity_poly.entity_id
_entity_poly.type
_entity_poly.pdbx_seq_one_letter_code
_entity_poly.pdbx_strand_id
1 'polypeptide(L)'
;MSIQPLPDDQPPSEATTAASLHRLTLPGPMLQRGFWLYVWRVQTPKGERLYVGRTGDSSSPHATAPYTRMGQHLGFSKAANSLRRLLTEAGVEPENCHQFELISYGPIFPEIGMTKDQLRADQMLRHIPVRDKVAALEKQLRDALVAAGYSVLNVVHSRKNCDAAQWSAVRDAFTEHFPNLGHFDP
;
A
#
# COMPACT_ATOMS: atom_id res chain seq x y z
N MET A 1 -20.58 28.30 53.86
CA MET A 1 -19.87 27.37 52.95
C MET A 1 -20.77 27.18 51.74
N SER A 2 -20.37 27.75 50.61
CA SER A 2 -21.15 27.78 49.37
C SER A 2 -20.59 26.72 48.43
N ILE A 3 -21.43 25.79 47.96
CA ILE A 3 -21.04 24.72 47.05
C ILE A 3 -21.13 25.28 45.63
N GLN A 4 -20.01 25.39 44.93
CA GLN A 4 -19.99 25.68 43.49
C GLN A 4 -20.28 24.39 42.71
N PRO A 5 -21.18 24.39 41.71
CA PRO A 5 -21.30 23.29 40.78
C PRO A 5 -20.11 23.27 39.81
N LEU A 6 -19.64 22.06 39.49
CA LEU A 6 -18.65 21.79 38.43
C LEU A 6 -19.18 22.25 37.07
N PRO A 7 -18.31 22.74 36.16
CA PRO A 7 -18.74 23.19 34.84
C PRO A 7 -19.01 21.99 33.91
N ASP A 8 -20.24 22.00 33.41
CA ASP A 8 -20.77 21.50 32.13
C ASP A 8 -20.09 20.31 31.46
N ASP A 9 -20.85 19.20 31.45
CA ASP A 9 -20.90 18.24 30.37
C ASP A 9 -21.09 18.97 29.03
N GLN A 10 -20.01 19.22 28.31
CA GLN A 10 -20.10 19.59 26.91
C GLN A 10 -20.62 18.36 26.14
N PRO A 11 -21.79 18.41 25.49
CA PRO A 11 -22.26 17.30 24.70
C PRO A 11 -21.26 17.01 23.57
N PRO A 12 -21.04 15.73 23.22
CA PRO A 12 -20.20 15.38 22.08
C PRO A 12 -20.74 16.12 20.85
N SER A 13 -19.84 16.82 20.14
CA SER A 13 -20.15 17.53 18.91
C SER A 13 -20.92 16.60 17.98
N GLU A 14 -22.20 16.91 17.77
CA GLU A 14 -23.04 16.28 16.75
C GLU A 14 -22.53 16.71 15.38
N ALA A 15 -21.49 16.04 14.90
CA ALA A 15 -21.17 16.07 13.48
C ALA A 15 -22.31 15.36 12.74
N THR A 16 -23.26 16.13 12.23
CA THR A 16 -24.34 15.64 11.37
C THR A 16 -23.72 15.10 10.07
N THR A 17 -23.35 13.83 10.06
CA THR A 17 -22.85 13.16 8.86
C THR A 17 -24.02 12.97 7.89
N ALA A 18 -24.25 13.96 7.03
CA ALA A 18 -25.20 13.82 5.94
C ALA A 18 -24.70 12.73 4.98
N ALA A 19 -25.59 11.81 4.60
CA ALA A 19 -25.26 10.76 3.63
C ALA A 19 -24.76 11.39 2.32
N SER A 20 -23.67 10.86 1.79
CA SER A 20 -23.02 11.35 0.56
C SER A 20 -22.76 10.19 -0.39
N LEU A 21 -22.91 10.45 -1.70
CA LEU A 21 -22.58 9.49 -2.75
C LEU A 21 -21.08 9.56 -3.05
N HIS A 22 -20.42 8.41 -3.06
CA HIS A 22 -19.00 8.27 -3.41
C HIS A 22 -18.84 7.30 -4.58
N ARG A 23 -17.81 7.50 -5.41
CA ARG A 23 -17.56 6.69 -6.61
C ARG A 23 -16.09 6.29 -6.69
N LEU A 24 -15.86 5.04 -7.09
CA LEU A 24 -14.56 4.48 -7.43
C LEU A 24 -14.62 3.93 -8.85
N THR A 25 -13.60 4.23 -9.65
CA THR A 25 -13.39 3.63 -10.97
C THR A 25 -12.17 2.74 -10.90
N LEU A 26 -12.30 1.49 -11.36
CA LEU A 26 -11.25 0.48 -11.32
C LEU A 26 -11.05 -0.11 -12.72
N PRO A 27 -9.85 -0.06 -13.30
CA PRO A 27 -9.58 -0.74 -14.56
C PRO A 27 -9.59 -2.27 -14.36
N GLY A 28 -10.23 -3.01 -15.27
CA GLY A 28 -10.36 -4.47 -15.21
C GLY A 28 -9.04 -5.24 -14.95
N PRO A 29 -7.89 -4.85 -15.54
CA PRO A 29 -6.60 -5.48 -15.26
C PRO A 29 -6.21 -5.53 -13.77
N MET A 30 -6.68 -4.61 -12.92
CA MET A 30 -6.40 -4.63 -11.48
C MET A 30 -7.10 -5.77 -10.72
N LEU A 31 -7.93 -6.57 -11.39
CA LEU A 31 -8.49 -7.82 -10.88
C LEU A 31 -7.61 -9.04 -11.18
N GLN A 32 -6.61 -8.89 -12.05
CA GLN A 32 -5.74 -9.99 -12.43
C GLN A 32 -4.78 -10.35 -11.29
N ARG A 33 -4.74 -11.64 -10.97
CA ARG A 33 -3.84 -12.22 -9.97
C ARG A 33 -2.41 -12.26 -10.53
N GLY A 34 -1.44 -12.06 -9.65
CA GLY A 34 -0.03 -12.06 -10.02
C GLY A 34 0.81 -11.28 -9.03
N PHE A 35 2.02 -10.95 -9.44
CA PHE A 35 2.96 -10.17 -8.64
C PHE A 35 2.97 -8.72 -9.12
N TRP A 36 2.48 -7.84 -8.28
CA TRP A 36 2.28 -6.42 -8.55
C TRP A 36 3.11 -5.59 -7.58
N LEU A 37 3.47 -4.38 -7.99
CA LEU A 37 3.87 -3.31 -7.09
C LEU A 37 2.75 -2.27 -7.04
N TYR A 38 2.59 -1.62 -5.91
CA TYR A 38 1.68 -0.50 -5.79
C TYR A 38 2.16 0.52 -4.78
N VAL A 39 1.77 1.77 -5.00
CA VAL A 39 1.94 2.88 -4.08
C VAL A 39 0.57 3.42 -3.75
N TRP A 40 0.22 3.42 -2.46
CA TRP A 40 -0.84 4.25 -1.95
C TRP A 40 -0.34 5.66 -1.81
N ARG A 41 -0.98 6.59 -2.50
CA ARG A 41 -0.80 8.03 -2.32
C ARG A 41 -1.99 8.56 -1.51
N VAL A 42 -1.71 9.12 -0.35
CA VAL A 42 -2.73 9.59 0.59
C VAL A 42 -2.56 11.09 0.81
N GLN A 43 -3.60 11.86 0.48
CA GLN A 43 -3.67 13.27 0.81
C GLN A 43 -4.24 13.41 2.22
N THR A 44 -3.38 13.74 3.19
CA THR A 44 -3.78 13.88 4.60
C THR A 44 -3.85 15.35 5.01
N PRO A 45 -4.51 15.69 6.13
CA PRO A 45 -4.46 17.04 6.70
C PRO A 45 -3.05 17.50 7.08
N LYS A 46 -2.08 16.58 7.20
CA LYS A 46 -0.67 16.86 7.51
C LYS A 46 0.24 16.79 6.28
N GLY A 47 -0.34 16.82 5.07
CA GLY A 47 0.35 16.69 3.80
C GLY A 47 0.35 15.26 3.24
N GLU A 48 1.04 15.08 2.13
CA GLU A 48 1.08 13.81 1.42
C GLU A 48 1.82 12.72 2.22
N ARG A 49 1.27 11.51 2.18
CA ARG A 49 1.87 10.29 2.73
C ARG A 49 1.79 9.17 1.71
N LEU A 50 2.89 8.44 1.56
CA LEU A 50 2.95 7.28 0.67
C LEU A 50 3.05 5.99 1.47
N TYR A 51 2.51 4.90 0.91
CA TYR A 51 2.80 3.54 1.36
C TYR A 51 3.12 2.69 0.14
N VAL A 52 4.24 1.98 0.18
CA VAL A 52 4.67 1.09 -0.90
C VAL A 52 4.34 -0.34 -0.52
N GLY A 53 3.74 -1.08 -1.43
CA GLY A 53 3.44 -2.49 -1.19
C GLY A 53 3.55 -3.32 -2.45
N ARG A 54 3.38 -4.62 -2.27
CA ARG A 54 3.34 -5.59 -3.36
C ARG A 54 2.30 -6.67 -3.13
N THR A 55 2.07 -7.47 -4.18
CA THR A 55 1.40 -8.77 -4.06
C THR A 55 2.43 -9.90 -4.21
N GLY A 56 2.05 -11.12 -3.82
CA GLY A 56 2.98 -12.25 -3.68
C GLY A 56 3.46 -12.38 -2.24
N ASP A 57 2.59 -12.88 -1.38
CA ASP A 57 2.78 -12.82 0.06
C ASP A 57 3.82 -13.83 0.56
N SER A 58 4.54 -13.46 1.61
CA SER A 58 5.51 -14.39 2.23
C SER A 58 4.83 -15.59 2.90
N SER A 59 3.56 -15.45 3.27
CA SER A 59 2.75 -16.43 4.00
C SER A 59 1.76 -17.20 3.13
N SER A 60 1.70 -16.94 1.82
CA SER A 60 0.77 -17.59 0.90
C SER A 60 1.40 -17.88 -0.45
N PRO A 61 1.18 -19.07 -1.05
CA PRO A 61 1.69 -19.37 -2.38
C PRO A 61 0.93 -18.65 -3.51
N HIS A 62 -0.10 -17.88 -3.15
CA HIS A 62 -1.06 -17.31 -4.07
C HIS A 62 -0.85 -15.79 -4.19
N ALA A 63 -0.30 -15.36 -5.33
CA ALA A 63 -0.09 -13.94 -5.59
C ALA A 63 -1.42 -13.30 -6.01
N THR A 64 -1.97 -12.44 -5.15
CA THR A 64 -3.30 -11.83 -5.36
C THR A 64 -3.26 -10.62 -6.30
N ALA A 65 -4.44 -10.03 -6.56
CA ALA A 65 -4.58 -8.79 -7.32
C ALA A 65 -4.51 -7.54 -6.40
N PRO A 66 -4.13 -6.35 -6.90
CA PRO A 66 -4.11 -5.12 -6.12
C PRO A 66 -5.47 -4.76 -5.51
N TYR A 67 -6.56 -5.01 -6.25
CA TYR A 67 -7.92 -4.76 -5.76
C TYR A 67 -8.23 -5.51 -4.45
N THR A 68 -7.77 -6.75 -4.30
CA THR A 68 -7.95 -7.53 -3.07
C THR A 68 -7.20 -6.89 -1.89
N ARG A 69 -6.04 -6.28 -2.15
CA ARG A 69 -5.25 -5.59 -1.12
C ARG A 69 -5.83 -4.24 -0.75
N MET A 70 -6.56 -3.60 -1.66
CA MET A 70 -7.14 -2.27 -1.48
C MET A 70 -7.99 -2.20 -0.21
N GLY A 71 -8.98 -3.08 -0.07
CA GLY A 71 -9.86 -3.10 1.11
C GLY A 71 -9.18 -3.61 2.39
N GLN A 72 -8.18 -4.51 2.25
CA GLN A 72 -7.46 -5.07 3.39
C GLN A 72 -6.67 -4.00 4.15
N HIS A 73 -5.85 -3.22 3.43
CA HIS A 73 -4.93 -2.25 4.02
C HIS A 73 -5.60 -1.14 4.84
N LEU A 74 -6.83 -0.79 4.50
CA LEU A 74 -7.63 0.24 5.15
C LEU A 74 -8.70 -0.33 6.11
N GLY A 75 -8.88 -1.66 6.13
CA GLY A 75 -9.84 -2.33 7.00
C GLY A 75 -9.43 -2.28 8.48
N PHE A 76 -10.30 -2.81 9.34
CA PHE A 76 -10.05 -2.85 10.80
C PHE A 76 -9.38 -4.15 11.28
N SER A 77 -9.24 -5.14 10.39
CA SER A 77 -8.58 -6.40 10.74
C SER A 77 -7.09 -6.18 11.00
N LYS A 78 -6.65 -6.40 12.25
CA LYS A 78 -5.24 -6.28 12.66
C LYS A 78 -4.28 -7.14 11.81
N ALA A 79 -4.78 -8.21 11.19
CA ALA A 79 -3.99 -9.07 10.33
C ALA A 79 -3.67 -8.45 8.96
N ALA A 80 -4.40 -7.40 8.55
CA ALA A 80 -4.33 -6.89 7.18
C ALA A 80 -4.41 -5.36 7.06
N ASN A 81 -4.48 -4.59 8.16
CA ASN A 81 -4.73 -3.15 8.19
C ASN A 81 -3.49 -2.24 8.15
N SER A 82 -2.44 -2.64 7.43
CA SER A 82 -1.13 -2.01 7.56
C SER A 82 -1.10 -0.50 7.29
N LEU A 83 -1.83 -0.03 6.27
CA LEU A 83 -1.92 1.40 5.93
C LEU A 83 -2.69 2.18 6.99
N ARG A 84 -3.86 1.68 7.42
CA ARG A 84 -4.64 2.30 8.52
C ARG A 84 -3.76 2.46 9.75
N ARG A 85 -3.09 1.39 10.18
CA ARG A 85 -2.23 1.41 11.37
C ARG A 85 -1.13 2.47 11.24
N LEU A 86 -0.43 2.51 10.12
CA LEU A 86 0.67 3.47 9.91
C LEU A 86 0.20 4.93 9.84
N LEU A 87 -0.99 5.19 9.28
CA LEU A 87 -1.60 6.52 9.31
C LEU A 87 -1.91 6.94 10.75
N THR A 88 -2.55 6.05 11.53
CA THR A 88 -2.86 6.32 12.94
C THR A 88 -1.58 6.54 13.77
N GLU A 89 -0.52 5.77 13.54
CA GLU A 89 0.80 5.96 14.17
C GLU A 89 1.44 7.30 13.78
N ALA A 90 1.17 7.83 12.58
CA ALA A 90 1.53 9.19 12.15
C ALA A 90 0.57 10.28 12.68
N GLY A 91 -0.37 9.90 13.55
CA GLY A 91 -1.39 10.78 14.12
C GLY A 91 -2.37 11.30 13.08
N VAL A 92 -2.68 10.50 12.05
CA VAL A 92 -3.67 10.79 11.02
C VAL A 92 -4.78 9.74 11.10
N GLU A 93 -6.01 10.17 11.35
CA GLU A 93 -7.16 9.29 11.22
C GLU A 93 -7.47 9.06 9.73
N PRO A 94 -7.57 7.80 9.24
CA PRO A 94 -7.81 7.54 7.81
C PRO A 94 -9.09 8.21 7.28
N GLU A 95 -10.14 8.24 8.08
CA GLU A 95 -11.44 8.85 7.76
C GLU A 95 -11.35 10.37 7.57
N ASN A 96 -10.31 11.02 8.10
CA ASN A 96 -10.05 12.45 7.93
C ASN A 96 -9.13 12.76 6.73
N CYS A 97 -8.64 11.74 6.01
CA CYS A 97 -7.84 11.95 4.81
C CYS A 97 -8.73 12.43 3.65
N HIS A 98 -8.21 13.36 2.86
CA HIS A 98 -8.94 13.97 1.75
C HIS A 98 -9.11 13.01 0.58
N GLN A 99 -8.09 12.19 0.31
CA GLN A 99 -8.08 11.29 -0.83
C GLN A 99 -7.11 10.12 -0.62
N PHE A 100 -7.48 8.96 -1.16
CA PHE A 100 -6.62 7.80 -1.32
C PHE A 100 -6.55 7.42 -2.80
N GLU A 101 -5.35 7.22 -3.30
CA GLU A 101 -5.10 6.76 -4.67
C GLU A 101 -4.20 5.52 -4.63
N LEU A 102 -4.61 4.45 -5.31
CA LEU A 102 -3.84 3.21 -5.41
C LEU A 102 -3.21 3.10 -6.81
N ILE A 103 -1.96 3.51 -6.92
CA ILE A 103 -1.19 3.48 -8.18
C ILE A 103 -0.52 2.12 -8.25
N SER A 104 -0.93 1.27 -9.20
CA SER A 104 -0.47 -0.12 -9.30
C SER A 104 0.23 -0.40 -10.64
N TYR A 105 1.34 -1.12 -10.59
CA TYR A 105 2.10 -1.56 -11.76
C TYR A 105 2.18 -3.09 -11.79
N GLY A 106 1.71 -3.69 -12.88
CA GLY A 106 1.80 -5.13 -13.09
C GLY A 106 0.66 -5.76 -13.91
N PRO A 107 0.48 -7.08 -13.79
CA PRO A 107 1.35 -7.98 -13.01
C PRO A 107 2.74 -8.03 -13.66
N ILE A 108 3.79 -7.78 -12.88
CA ILE A 108 5.19 -7.88 -13.34
C ILE A 108 5.51 -9.34 -13.66
N PHE A 109 4.96 -10.26 -12.86
CA PHE A 109 4.97 -11.68 -13.14
C PHE A 109 3.56 -12.24 -12.95
N PRO A 110 3.12 -13.19 -13.79
CA PRO A 110 1.83 -13.84 -13.61
C PRO A 110 1.81 -14.62 -12.29
N GLU A 111 0.61 -14.91 -11.79
CA GLU A 111 0.46 -15.86 -10.69
C GLU A 111 1.02 -17.22 -11.13
N ILE A 112 1.76 -17.86 -10.22
CA ILE A 112 2.17 -19.23 -10.44
C ILE A 112 0.95 -20.12 -10.21
N GLY A 113 0.45 -20.74 -11.28
CA GLY A 113 -0.67 -21.67 -11.21
C GLY A 113 -0.37 -22.86 -10.28
N MET A 114 -1.41 -23.38 -9.66
CA MET A 114 -1.37 -24.53 -8.76
C MET A 114 -2.40 -25.56 -9.26
N THR A 115 -1.99 -26.82 -9.43
CA THR A 115 -2.92 -27.90 -9.75
C THR A 115 -3.64 -28.36 -8.48
N LYS A 116 -4.80 -29.02 -8.63
CA LYS A 116 -5.64 -29.43 -7.49
C LYS A 116 -4.90 -30.33 -6.50
N ASP A 117 -4.00 -31.18 -6.99
CA ASP A 117 -3.29 -32.18 -6.20
C ASP A 117 -1.92 -31.69 -5.70
N GLN A 118 -1.52 -30.47 -6.06
CA GLN A 118 -0.23 -29.93 -5.65
C GLN A 118 -0.23 -29.56 -4.18
N LEU A 119 0.84 -29.93 -3.46
CA LEU A 119 0.99 -29.52 -2.07
C LEU A 119 1.31 -28.03 -1.97
N ARG A 120 0.75 -27.38 -0.95
CA ARG A 120 1.01 -25.97 -0.65
C ARG A 120 2.51 -25.69 -0.48
N ALA A 121 3.26 -26.60 0.13
CA ALA A 121 4.69 -26.45 0.36
C ALA A 121 5.47 -26.41 -0.97
N ASP A 122 5.15 -27.31 -1.90
CA ASP A 122 5.79 -27.33 -3.22
C ASP A 122 5.46 -26.08 -4.03
N GLN A 123 4.22 -25.60 -3.92
CA GLN A 123 3.85 -24.34 -4.55
C GLN A 123 4.60 -23.14 -3.95
N MET A 124 4.85 -23.15 -2.64
CA MET A 124 5.70 -22.12 -2.01
C MET A 124 7.12 -22.13 -2.56
N LEU A 125 7.72 -23.30 -2.81
CA LEU A 125 9.06 -23.39 -3.39
C LEU A 125 9.15 -22.72 -4.77
N ARG A 126 8.08 -22.79 -5.56
CA ARG A 126 7.96 -22.10 -6.86
C ARG A 126 7.68 -20.60 -6.69
N HIS A 127 6.88 -20.25 -5.69
CA HIS A 127 6.48 -18.88 -5.39
C HIS A 127 7.63 -18.00 -4.89
N ILE A 128 8.44 -18.53 -3.96
CA ILE A 128 9.47 -17.77 -3.25
C ILE A 128 10.47 -17.07 -4.19
N PRO A 129 11.02 -17.72 -5.24
CA PRO A 129 11.95 -17.06 -6.15
C PRO A 129 11.36 -15.82 -6.85
N VAL A 130 10.09 -15.89 -7.29
CA VAL A 130 9.42 -14.77 -7.96
C VAL A 130 9.06 -13.69 -6.95
N ARG A 131 8.57 -14.10 -5.78
CA ARG A 131 8.28 -13.25 -4.63
C ARG A 131 9.49 -12.42 -4.22
N ASP A 132 10.67 -13.02 -4.19
CA ASP A 132 11.91 -12.37 -3.77
C ASP A 132 12.39 -11.32 -4.76
N LYS A 133 12.19 -11.52 -6.07
CA LYS A 133 12.44 -10.48 -7.09
C LYS A 133 11.57 -9.25 -6.85
N VAL A 134 10.29 -9.46 -6.60
CA VAL A 134 9.33 -8.36 -6.39
C VAL A 134 9.58 -7.67 -5.04
N ALA A 135 10.03 -8.42 -4.02
CA ALA A 135 10.47 -7.84 -2.74
C ALA A 135 11.72 -6.96 -2.89
N ALA A 136 12.63 -7.28 -3.81
CA ALA A 136 13.76 -6.41 -4.15
C ALA A 136 13.27 -5.10 -4.79
N LEU A 137 12.36 -5.20 -5.76
CA LEU A 137 11.79 -4.03 -6.46
C LEU A 137 10.95 -3.15 -5.51
N GLU A 138 10.16 -3.74 -4.62
CA GLU A 138 9.38 -3.02 -3.60
C GLU A 138 10.28 -2.18 -2.69
N LYS A 139 11.38 -2.78 -2.22
CA LYS A 139 12.38 -2.04 -1.43
C LYS A 139 13.01 -0.92 -2.25
N GLN A 140 13.45 -1.22 -3.46
CA GLN A 140 14.11 -0.23 -4.32
C GLN A 140 13.20 0.96 -4.63
N LEU A 141 11.91 0.70 -4.92
CA LEU A 141 10.91 1.74 -5.16
C LEU A 141 10.69 2.61 -3.91
N ARG A 142 10.55 1.99 -2.74
CA ARG A 142 10.42 2.72 -1.47
C ARG A 142 11.63 3.61 -1.20
N ASP A 143 12.83 3.07 -1.37
CA ASP A 143 14.06 3.81 -1.07
C ASP A 143 14.28 4.96 -2.07
N ALA A 144 13.97 4.75 -3.34
CA ALA A 144 14.01 5.80 -4.36
C ALA A 144 12.99 6.92 -4.08
N LEU A 145 11.76 6.58 -3.66
CA LEU A 145 10.75 7.57 -3.28
C LEU A 145 11.23 8.42 -2.07
N VAL A 146 11.84 7.79 -1.07
CA VAL A 146 12.39 8.53 0.07
C VAL A 146 13.56 9.42 -0.34
N ALA A 147 14.49 8.90 -1.16
CA ALA A 147 15.61 9.69 -1.67
C ALA A 147 15.16 10.89 -2.52
N ALA A 148 14.05 10.75 -3.25
CA ALA A 148 13.40 11.81 -4.02
C ALA A 148 12.58 12.80 -3.15
N GLY A 149 12.61 12.65 -1.82
CA GLY A 149 11.98 13.57 -0.87
C GLY A 149 10.52 13.25 -0.50
N TYR A 150 9.96 12.13 -0.96
CA TYR A 150 8.59 11.75 -0.60
C TYR A 150 8.51 11.20 0.82
N SER A 151 7.41 11.53 1.51
CA SER A 151 7.12 11.03 2.85
C SER A 151 6.49 9.62 2.81
N VAL A 152 7.34 8.59 2.82
CA VAL A 152 6.89 7.18 2.79
C VAL A 152 6.74 6.62 4.22
N LEU A 153 5.55 6.11 4.54
CA LEU A 153 5.16 5.62 5.86
C LEU A 153 5.84 4.31 6.25
N ASN A 154 5.89 3.33 5.34
CA ASN A 154 6.38 2.01 5.65
C ASN A 154 7.88 1.84 5.38
N VAL A 155 8.47 0.90 6.12
CA VAL A 155 9.83 0.43 5.90
C VAL A 155 9.77 -0.97 5.29
N VAL A 156 10.54 -1.18 4.22
CA VAL A 156 10.60 -2.47 3.53
C VAL A 156 11.96 -3.11 3.80
N HIS A 157 11.94 -4.24 4.51
CA HIS A 157 13.13 -5.01 4.83
C HIS A 157 13.32 -6.12 3.78
N SER A 158 14.13 -5.85 2.77
CA SER A 158 14.59 -6.84 1.79
C SER A 158 16.12 -6.74 1.64
N ARG A 159 16.77 -7.88 1.49
CA ARG A 159 18.21 -7.98 1.15
C ARG A 159 18.42 -8.66 -0.20
N LYS A 160 17.35 -8.77 -0.99
CA LYS A 160 17.36 -9.46 -2.28
C LYS A 160 17.93 -8.53 -3.34
N ASN A 161 18.68 -9.10 -4.27
CA ASN A 161 19.27 -8.34 -5.37
C ASN A 161 18.15 -7.85 -6.30
N CYS A 162 18.21 -6.56 -6.64
CA CYS A 162 17.28 -5.95 -7.56
C CYS A 162 17.86 -6.03 -8.98
N ASP A 163 17.09 -6.54 -9.93
CA ASP A 163 17.49 -6.55 -11.33
C ASP A 163 17.41 -5.14 -11.91
N ALA A 164 18.48 -4.68 -12.55
CA ALA A 164 18.59 -3.29 -13.00
C ALA A 164 17.61 -2.95 -14.13
N ALA A 165 17.34 -3.87 -15.05
CA ALA A 165 16.41 -3.64 -16.15
C ALA A 165 14.96 -3.58 -15.64
N GLN A 166 14.59 -4.50 -14.75
CA GLN A 166 13.29 -4.48 -14.09
C GLN A 166 13.11 -3.23 -13.24
N TRP A 167 14.15 -2.80 -12.53
CA TRP A 167 14.12 -1.56 -11.77
C TRP A 167 13.89 -0.34 -12.67
N SER A 168 14.59 -0.24 -13.80
CA SER A 168 14.37 0.87 -14.74
C SER A 168 12.92 0.94 -15.18
N ALA A 169 12.33 -0.18 -15.63
CA ALA A 169 10.94 -0.22 -16.05
C ALA A 169 9.96 0.19 -14.94
N VAL A 170 10.21 -0.26 -13.70
CA VAL A 170 9.39 0.14 -12.53
C VAL A 170 9.52 1.64 -12.27
N ARG A 171 10.74 2.17 -12.21
CA ARG A 171 10.99 3.60 -11.97
C ARG A 171 10.32 4.45 -13.04
N ASP A 172 10.49 4.09 -14.30
CA ASP A 172 9.96 4.85 -15.43
C ASP A 172 8.42 4.89 -15.39
N ALA A 173 7.77 3.75 -15.08
CA ALA A 173 6.32 3.69 -14.90
C ALA A 173 5.81 4.55 -13.73
N PHE A 174 6.52 4.56 -12.60
CA PHE A 174 6.11 5.38 -11.45
C PHE A 174 6.48 6.86 -11.58
N THR A 175 7.41 7.23 -12.45
CA THR A 175 7.85 8.63 -12.65
C THR A 175 6.71 9.51 -13.19
N GLU A 176 5.77 8.95 -13.96
CA GLU A 176 4.57 9.67 -14.41
C GLU A 176 3.74 10.23 -13.24
N HIS A 177 3.69 9.48 -12.13
CA HIS A 177 2.95 9.88 -10.92
C HIS A 177 3.84 10.54 -9.86
N PHE A 178 5.15 10.26 -9.89
CA PHE A 178 6.15 10.74 -8.94
C PHE A 178 7.37 11.33 -9.69
N PRO A 179 7.26 12.54 -10.26
CA PRO A 179 8.28 13.09 -11.16
C PRO A 179 9.68 13.21 -10.56
N ASN A 180 9.79 13.39 -9.24
CA ASN A 180 11.09 13.48 -8.56
C ASN A 180 11.85 12.15 -8.58
N LEU A 181 11.21 11.02 -8.91
CA LEU A 181 11.91 9.75 -9.14
C LEU A 181 12.82 9.78 -10.38
N GLY A 182 12.50 10.62 -11.37
CA GLY A 182 13.29 10.80 -12.59
C GLY A 182 14.46 11.79 -12.42
N HIS A 183 14.45 12.56 -11.32
CA HIS A 183 15.45 13.57 -11.03
C HIS A 183 16.47 12.98 -10.03
N PHE A 184 17.45 12.26 -10.54
CA PHE A 184 18.67 11.99 -9.79
C PHE A 184 19.79 12.83 -10.40
N ASP A 185 20.22 13.85 -9.66
CA ASP A 185 21.58 14.35 -9.79
C ASP A 185 22.52 13.31 -9.13
N PRO A 186 23.61 12.92 -9.82
CA PRO A 186 24.51 11.85 -9.40
C PRO A 186 25.27 12.13 -8.09
#